data_AF-A0A9Q1RHA4-F1
#
_entry.id   AF-A0A9Q1RHA4-F1
#
_cell.length_a   1.000
_cell.length_b   1.000
_cell.length_c   1.000
_cell.angle_alpha   90.00
_cell.angle_beta   90.00
_cell.angle_gamma   90.00
#
_symmetry.space_group_name_H-M   'P 1'
#
loop_
_entity.id
_entity.type
_entity.pdbx_description
1 polymer ?
#
loop_
_entity_poly.entity_id
_entity_poly.type
_entity_poly.pdbx_seq_one_letter_code
_entity_poly.pdbx_strand_id
1 'polypeptide(L)'
;MGEKMAFFCGAQGNKFLFSSENKLPTSWWPQSMKKALLFPEFVESSLKEVSALKRSFLHDILKPEALKQYIPLMDAMGREHLDENWVSNGVVKVFPLSKKYTFDLACRLFTTYNRAIKGGKMVRDELMRIITQRRKELMEN
;
A
#
# COMPACT_ATOMS: atom_id res chain seq x y z
N MET A 1 8.66 24.20 -18.80
CA MET A 1 7.39 23.43 -18.81
C MET A 1 7.18 22.90 -20.21
N GLY A 2 6.79 21.62 -20.34
CA GLY A 2 6.35 21.03 -21.60
C GLY A 2 7.26 19.91 -22.10
N GLU A 3 7.11 18.70 -21.56
CA GLU A 3 7.64 17.49 -22.21
C GLU A 3 6.74 17.13 -23.39
N LYS A 4 7.31 16.57 -24.47
CA LYS A 4 6.51 16.06 -25.60
C LYS A 4 5.64 14.91 -25.09
N MET A 5 4.32 15.11 -25.12
CA MET A 5 3.35 14.17 -24.56
C MET A 5 2.40 13.66 -25.62
N ALA A 6 2.08 12.36 -25.55
CA ALA A 6 1.06 11.72 -26.36
C ALA A 6 -0.06 11.22 -25.44
N PHE A 7 -1.31 11.43 -25.84
CA PHE A 7 -2.49 10.97 -25.11
C PHE A 7 -3.02 9.71 -25.75
N PHE A 8 -3.30 8.70 -24.92
CA PHE A 8 -3.90 7.44 -25.34
C PHE A 8 -5.29 7.34 -24.72
N CYS A 9 -6.29 7.00 -25.53
CA CYS A 9 -7.67 6.87 -25.09
C CYS A 9 -8.24 5.51 -25.52
N GLY A 10 -9.21 5.01 -24.74
CA GLY A 10 -9.90 3.75 -25.03
C GLY A 10 -9.08 2.49 -24.75
N ALA A 11 -9.73 1.34 -24.94
CA ALA A 11 -9.17 0.04 -24.57
C ALA A 11 -7.86 -0.29 -25.31
N GLN A 12 -7.76 0.07 -26.59
CA GLN A 12 -6.55 -0.16 -27.40
C GLN A 12 -5.35 0.66 -26.88
N GLY A 13 -5.58 1.94 -26.53
CA GLY A 13 -4.55 2.80 -25.94
C GLY A 13 -4.06 2.28 -24.58
N ASN A 14 -4.98 1.82 -23.73
CA ASN A 14 -4.62 1.20 -22.45
C ASN A 14 -3.78 -0.05 -22.66
N LYS A 15 -4.17 -0.94 -23.57
CA LYS A 15 -3.42 -2.15 -23.88
C LYS A 15 -2.02 -1.82 -24.37
N PHE A 16 -1.87 -0.83 -25.25
CA PHE A 16 -0.58 -0.36 -25.73
C PHE A 16 0.31 0.09 -24.56
N LEU A 17 -0.19 0.99 -23.70
CA LEU A 17 0.55 1.51 -22.54
C LEU A 17 1.03 0.42 -21.57
N PHE A 18 0.16 -0.53 -21.23
CA PHE A 18 0.50 -1.58 -20.25
C PHE A 18 1.28 -2.76 -20.85
N SER A 19 1.23 -2.97 -22.16
CA SER A 19 2.00 -4.05 -22.82
C SER A 19 3.42 -3.62 -23.20
N SER A 20 3.70 -2.32 -23.25
CA SER A 20 4.99 -1.76 -23.66
C SER A 20 5.88 -1.33 -22.48
N GLU A 21 5.57 -1.77 -21.25
CA GLU A 21 6.11 -1.26 -19.96
C GLU A 21 7.65 -1.36 -19.77
N ASN A 22 8.41 -1.79 -20.80
CA ASN A 22 9.88 -1.79 -20.81
C ASN A 22 10.50 -1.35 -22.15
N LYS A 23 9.73 -0.84 -23.12
CA LYS A 23 10.23 -0.53 -24.48
C LYS A 23 10.05 0.92 -24.96
N LEU A 24 9.16 1.71 -24.33
CA LEU A 24 8.91 3.18 -24.44
C LEU A 24 7.41 3.46 -24.13
N PRO A 25 6.99 4.67 -23.67
CA PRO A 25 7.74 5.74 -23.00
C PRO A 25 7.72 5.59 -21.48
N THR A 26 8.74 6.12 -20.81
CA THR A 26 8.79 6.19 -19.34
C THR A 26 7.61 7.04 -18.85
N SER A 27 6.76 6.48 -17.97
CA SER A 27 5.78 7.26 -17.22
C SER A 27 6.49 8.49 -16.65
N TRP A 28 5.97 9.69 -16.90
CA TRP A 28 6.54 10.94 -16.43
C TRP A 28 5.58 11.60 -15.47
N TRP A 29 6.09 11.97 -14.29
CA TRP A 29 5.32 12.64 -13.25
C TRP A 29 5.94 14.02 -12.99
N PRO A 30 5.13 15.11 -13.01
CA PRO A 30 5.59 16.41 -12.57
C PRO A 30 6.15 16.38 -11.15
N GLN A 31 7.13 17.23 -10.89
CA GLN A 31 7.74 17.35 -9.55
C GLN A 31 6.73 17.73 -8.47
N SER A 32 5.70 18.52 -8.81
CA SER A 32 4.60 18.83 -7.89
C SER A 32 3.82 17.57 -7.48
N MET A 33 3.55 16.65 -8.42
CA MET A 33 2.88 15.39 -8.12
C MET A 33 3.77 14.48 -7.29
N LYS A 34 5.07 14.39 -7.60
CA LYS A 34 6.01 13.60 -6.81
C LYS A 34 6.06 14.08 -5.35
N LYS A 35 6.19 15.39 -5.13
CA LYS A 35 6.21 15.98 -3.78
C LYS A 35 4.89 15.82 -3.02
N ALA A 36 3.76 15.79 -3.71
CA ALA A 36 2.45 15.66 -3.06
C ALA A 36 2.06 14.21 -2.74
N LEU A 37 2.53 13.24 -3.53
CA LEU A 37 2.05 11.85 -3.48
C LEU A 37 3.10 10.85 -3.00
N LEU A 38 4.37 11.23 -2.92
CA LEU A 38 5.46 10.38 -2.43
C LEU A 38 5.95 10.90 -1.08
N PHE A 39 6.46 9.98 -0.26
CA PHE A 39 7.23 10.40 0.92
C PHE A 39 8.48 11.18 0.48
N PRO A 40 8.96 12.15 1.28
CA PRO A 40 10.09 13.01 0.93
C PRO A 40 11.32 12.24 0.44
N GLU A 41 11.59 11.06 1.03
CA GLU A 41 12.72 10.19 0.72
C GLU A 41 12.67 9.60 -0.70
N PHE A 42 11.49 9.56 -1.32
CA PHE A 42 11.28 8.97 -2.65
C PHE A 42 11.01 10.00 -3.75
N VAL A 43 11.04 11.30 -3.44
CA VAL A 43 10.75 12.37 -4.41
C VAL A 43 11.80 12.39 -5.54
N GLU A 44 13.05 12.12 -5.20
CA GLU A 44 14.17 12.08 -6.14
C GLU A 44 14.37 10.70 -6.79
N SER A 45 13.75 9.66 -6.25
CA SER A 45 13.86 8.30 -6.79
C SER A 45 13.34 8.22 -8.23
N SER A 46 13.91 7.26 -8.98
CA SER A 46 13.41 6.96 -10.30
C SER A 46 11.98 6.42 -10.22
N LEU A 47 11.16 6.72 -11.22
CA LEU A 47 9.77 6.21 -11.25
C LEU A 47 9.71 4.67 -11.30
N LYS A 48 10.80 4.01 -11.72
CA LYS A 48 10.97 2.57 -11.70
C LYS A 48 11.18 2.02 -10.28
N GLU A 49 11.97 2.71 -9.45
CA GLU A 49 12.15 2.33 -8.04
C GLU A 49 10.86 2.57 -7.25
N VAL A 50 10.22 3.72 -7.48
CA VAL A 50 8.92 4.04 -6.86
C VAL A 50 7.86 3.02 -7.28
N SER A 51 7.81 2.63 -8.55
CA SER A 51 6.84 1.64 -9.02
C SER A 51 7.13 0.23 -8.47
N ALA A 52 8.40 -0.16 -8.36
CA ALA A 52 8.79 -1.43 -7.76
C ALA A 52 8.45 -1.48 -6.26
N LEU A 53 8.76 -0.42 -5.51
CA LEU A 53 8.41 -0.30 -4.09
C LEU A 53 6.89 -0.32 -3.90
N LYS A 54 6.17 0.47 -4.70
CA LYS A 54 4.70 0.49 -4.68
C LYS A 54 4.12 -0.89 -5.00
N ARG A 55 4.68 -1.60 -5.99
CA ARG A 55 4.24 -2.95 -6.37
C ARG A 55 4.48 -3.96 -5.25
N SER A 56 5.63 -3.91 -4.58
CA SER A 56 5.93 -4.77 -3.43
C SER A 56 4.99 -4.49 -2.27
N PHE A 57 4.83 -3.23 -1.87
CA PHE A 57 3.94 -2.83 -0.78
C PHE A 57 2.47 -3.19 -1.06
N LEU A 58 1.98 -2.89 -2.28
CA LEU A 58 0.62 -3.22 -2.69
C LEU A 58 0.39 -4.72 -2.76
N HIS A 59 1.34 -5.51 -3.28
CA HIS A 59 1.23 -6.96 -3.30
C HIS A 59 1.01 -7.51 -1.88
N ASP A 60 1.79 -7.00 -0.94
CA ASP A 60 1.84 -7.45 0.43
C ASP A 60 0.57 -7.14 1.25
N ILE A 61 -0.03 -5.97 1.00
CA ILE A 61 -1.29 -5.53 1.62
C ILE A 61 -2.52 -6.09 0.90
N LEU A 62 -2.47 -6.21 -0.43
CA LEU A 62 -3.62 -6.63 -1.25
C LEU A 62 -3.63 -8.13 -1.55
N LYS A 63 -2.70 -8.91 -0.99
CA LYS A 63 -2.75 -10.37 -1.13
C LYS A 63 -4.04 -10.93 -0.53
N PRO A 64 -4.60 -12.00 -1.11
CA PRO A 64 -5.89 -12.54 -0.68
C PRO A 64 -5.97 -12.85 0.82
N GLU A 65 -4.88 -13.33 1.42
CA GLU A 65 -4.81 -13.67 2.84
C GLU A 65 -4.94 -12.43 3.73
N ALA A 66 -4.29 -11.33 3.34
CA ALA A 66 -4.39 -10.06 4.06
C ALA A 66 -5.79 -9.47 3.92
N LEU A 67 -6.35 -9.47 2.71
CA LEU A 67 -7.71 -8.99 2.45
C LEU A 67 -8.76 -9.73 3.28
N LYS A 68 -8.66 -11.07 3.39
CA LYS A 68 -9.56 -11.86 4.23
C LYS A 68 -9.51 -11.44 5.70
N GLN A 69 -8.33 -11.12 6.21
CA GLN A 69 -8.15 -10.64 7.59
C GLN A 69 -8.72 -9.23 7.81
N TYR A 70 -8.84 -8.43 6.75
CA TYR A 70 -9.39 -7.08 6.83
C TYR A 70 -10.91 -7.07 6.94
N ILE A 71 -11.60 -8.06 6.36
CA ILE A 71 -13.07 -8.11 6.29
C ILE A 71 -13.73 -7.91 7.66
N PRO A 72 -13.39 -8.65 8.74
CA PRO A 72 -14.07 -8.48 10.02
C PRO A 72 -13.87 -7.08 10.62
N LEU A 73 -12.69 -6.49 10.43
CA LEU A 73 -12.38 -5.15 10.91
C LEU A 73 -13.13 -4.07 10.11
N MET A 74 -13.14 -4.19 8.78
CA MET A 74 -13.89 -3.30 7.89
C MET A 74 -15.38 -3.34 8.21
N ASP A 75 -15.92 -4.53 8.43
CA ASP A 75 -17.33 -4.75 8.78
C ASP A 75 -17.68 -4.12 10.13
N ALA A 76 -16.90 -4.39 11.18
CA ALA A 76 -17.12 -3.81 12.50
C ALA A 76 -17.07 -2.27 12.49
N MET A 77 -16.00 -1.69 11.90
CA MET A 77 -15.86 -0.23 11.80
C MET A 77 -16.94 0.39 10.90
N GLY A 78 -17.39 -0.33 9.86
CA GLY A 78 -18.45 0.12 8.97
C GLY A 78 -19.79 0.23 9.68
N ARG A 79 -20.15 -0.79 10.48
CA ARG A 79 -21.38 -0.78 11.30
C ARG A 79 -21.36 0.35 12.31
N GLU A 80 -20.27 0.47 13.08
CA GLU A 80 -20.08 1.55 14.06
C GLU A 80 -20.24 2.93 13.41
N HIS A 81 -19.61 3.15 12.25
CA HIS A 81 -19.73 4.42 11.53
C HIS A 81 -21.17 4.74 11.11
N LEU A 82 -21.91 3.73 10.64
CA LEU A 82 -23.31 3.89 10.23
C LEU A 82 -24.21 4.17 11.45
N ASP A 83 -24.06 3.42 12.53
CA ASP A 83 -24.88 3.54 13.74
C ASP A 83 -24.72 4.94 14.36
N GLU A 84 -23.49 5.42 14.46
CA GLU A 84 -23.17 6.72 15.05
C GLU A 84 -23.55 7.90 14.15
N ASN A 85 -23.30 7.80 12.84
CA ASN A 85 -23.29 8.97 11.96
C ASN A 85 -24.41 8.97 10.90
N TRP A 86 -25.10 7.85 10.67
CA TRP A 86 -26.09 7.72 9.58
C TRP A 86 -27.48 7.36 10.11
N VAL A 87 -27.62 6.30 10.91
CA VAL A 87 -28.92 5.71 11.27
C VAL A 87 -29.86 6.70 11.96
N SER A 88 -29.32 7.55 12.84
CA SER A 88 -30.11 8.53 13.60
C SER A 88 -30.34 9.86 12.84
N ASN A 89 -29.78 10.02 11.64
CA ASN A 89 -29.77 11.29 10.91
C ASN A 89 -30.68 11.23 9.67
N GLY A 90 -31.71 12.09 9.61
CA GLY A 90 -32.60 12.18 8.45
C GLY A 90 -31.94 12.72 7.18
N VAL A 91 -30.81 13.43 7.30
CA VAL A 91 -30.00 13.91 6.18
C VAL A 91 -28.52 13.72 6.52
N VAL A 92 -27.78 13.07 5.62
CA VAL A 92 -26.37 12.69 5.84
C VAL A 92 -25.47 13.39 4.82
N LYS A 93 -24.42 14.05 5.31
CA LYS A 93 -23.34 14.59 4.45
C LYS A 93 -22.33 13.49 4.16
N VAL A 94 -22.59 12.71 3.10
CA VAL A 94 -21.84 11.49 2.77
C VAL A 94 -20.35 11.76 2.57
N PHE A 95 -19.96 12.72 1.72
CA PHE A 95 -18.55 12.95 1.38
C PHE A 95 -17.62 13.17 2.58
N PRO A 96 -17.87 14.12 3.50
CA PRO A 96 -16.99 14.32 4.66
C PRO A 96 -16.97 13.11 5.62
N LEU A 97 -18.10 12.42 5.79
CA LEU A 97 -18.18 11.24 6.65
C LEU A 97 -17.43 10.05 6.05
N SER A 98 -17.62 9.77 4.76
CA SER A 98 -16.87 8.73 4.05
C SER A 98 -15.37 9.04 4.04
N LYS A 99 -14.96 10.31 3.88
CA LYS A 99 -13.55 10.69 3.96
C LYS A 99 -12.94 10.39 5.33
N LYS A 100 -13.64 10.74 6.42
CA LYS A 100 -13.23 10.42 7.79
C LYS A 100 -13.13 8.90 7.99
N TYR A 101 -14.21 8.18 7.67
CA TYR A 101 -14.27 6.72 7.80
C TYR A 101 -13.13 6.01 7.06
N THR A 102 -12.91 6.38 5.79
CA THR A 102 -11.86 5.76 4.96
C THR A 102 -10.46 6.04 5.51
N PHE A 103 -10.24 7.23 6.09
CA PHE A 103 -8.99 7.57 6.75
C PHE A 103 -8.77 6.74 8.03
N ASP A 104 -9.78 6.67 8.91
CA ASP A 104 -9.70 5.89 10.15
C ASP A 104 -9.46 4.40 9.86
N LEU A 105 -10.18 3.86 8.87
CA LEU A 105 -10.01 2.49 8.42
C LEU A 105 -8.60 2.24 7.86
N ALA A 106 -8.09 3.13 7.00
CA ALA A 106 -6.74 3.03 6.46
C ALA A 106 -5.69 3.04 7.58
N CYS A 107 -5.80 3.97 8.53
CA CYS A 107 -4.93 4.03 9.70
C CYS A 107 -4.94 2.71 10.48
N ARG A 108 -6.12 2.13 10.72
CA ARG A 108 -6.22 0.88 11.48
C ARG A 108 -5.64 -0.31 10.73
N LEU A 109 -5.92 -0.43 9.44
CA LEU A 109 -5.40 -1.50 8.58
C LEU A 109 -3.87 -1.43 8.44
N PHE A 110 -3.32 -0.26 8.10
CA PHE A 110 -1.89 -0.11 7.85
C PHE A 110 -1.04 -0.18 9.13
N THR A 111 -1.53 0.32 10.27
CA THR A 111 -0.80 0.18 11.54
C THR A 111 -0.76 -1.25 12.04
N THR A 112 -1.88 -1.98 11.91
CA THR A 112 -1.95 -3.41 12.27
C THR A 112 -1.06 -4.24 11.36
N TYR A 113 -1.11 -3.96 10.06
CA TYR A 113 -0.26 -4.61 9.06
C TYR A 113 1.24 -4.37 9.32
N ASN A 114 1.64 -3.10 9.52
CA ASN A 114 3.03 -2.75 9.81
C ASN A 114 3.55 -3.41 11.10
N ARG A 115 2.70 -3.51 12.13
CA ARG A 115 3.03 -4.21 13.38
C ARG A 115 3.24 -5.71 13.14
N ALA A 116 2.36 -6.34 12.36
CA ALA A 116 2.47 -7.77 12.02
C ALA A 116 3.74 -8.09 11.23
N ILE A 117 4.09 -7.27 10.22
CA ILE A 117 5.32 -7.45 9.43
C ILE A 117 6.56 -7.25 10.28
N LYS A 118 6.61 -6.18 11.08
CA LYS A 118 7.74 -5.91 11.98
C LYS A 118 7.92 -7.02 13.02
N GLY A 119 6.81 -7.51 13.60
CA GLY A 119 6.83 -8.64 14.53
C GLY A 119 7.31 -9.94 13.89
N GLY A 120 6.82 -10.27 12.69
CA GLY A 120 7.25 -11.46 11.95
C GLY A 120 8.73 -11.44 11.56
N LYS A 121 9.25 -10.27 11.16
CA LYS A 121 10.68 -10.09 10.88
C LYS A 121 11.52 -10.31 12.14
N MET A 122 11.11 -9.71 13.27
CA MET A 122 11.81 -9.86 14.55
C MET A 122 11.88 -11.32 15.02
N VAL A 123 10.79 -12.08 14.91
CA VAL A 123 10.76 -13.50 15.28
C VAL A 123 11.68 -14.33 14.38
N ARG A 124 11.69 -14.04 13.06
CA ARG A 124 12.57 -14.73 12.11
C ARG A 124 14.04 -14.47 12.41
N ASP A 125 14.40 -13.21 12.66
CA ASP A 125 15.78 -12.80 12.93
C ASP A 125 16.29 -13.49 14.22
N GLU A 126 15.46 -13.55 15.27
CA GLU A 126 15.82 -14.25 16.52
C GLU A 126 15.94 -15.77 16.31
N LEU A 127 15.04 -16.39 15.54
CA LEU A 127 15.13 -17.82 15.24
C LEU A 127 16.42 -18.15 14.47
N MET A 128 16.79 -17.33 13.48
CA MET A 128 18.04 -17.49 12.74
C MET A 128 19.27 -17.31 13.62
N ARG A 129 19.22 -16.38 14.59
CA ARG A 129 20.26 -16.20 15.61
C ARG A 129 20.44 -17.47 16.44
N ILE A 130 19.35 -18.05 16.95
CA ILE A 130 19.37 -19.29 17.74
C ILE A 130 19.92 -20.47 16.93
N ILE A 131 19.48 -20.64 15.68
CA ILE A 131 19.97 -21.72 14.80
C ILE A 131 21.48 -21.58 14.57
N THR A 132 21.96 -20.36 14.32
CA THR A 132 23.38 -20.10 14.07
C THR A 132 24.23 -20.38 15.31
N GLN A 133 23.74 -19.97 16.49
CA GLN A 133 24.39 -20.24 17.78
C GLN A 133 24.54 -21.76 18.00
N ARG A 134 23.44 -22.51 17.87
CA ARG A 134 23.45 -23.97 18.06
C ARG A 134 24.34 -24.70 17.06
N ARG A 135 24.41 -24.22 15.81
CA ARG A 135 25.32 -24.79 14.82
C ARG A 135 26.78 -24.59 15.19
N LYS A 136 27.16 -23.46 15.78
CA LYS A 136 28.53 -23.24 16.28
C LYS A 136 28.86 -24.16 17.46
N GLU A 137 27.96 -24.25 18.44
CA GLU A 137 28.12 -25.13 19.61
C GLU A 137 28.29 -26.62 19.25
N LEU A 138 27.69 -27.05 18.14
CA LEU A 138 27.83 -28.41 17.60
C LEU A 138 29.12 -28.64 16.80
N MET A 139 29.82 -27.59 16.36
CA MET A 139 31.10 -27.70 15.65
C MET A 139 32.30 -27.55 16.58
N GLU A 140 32.10 -26.98 17.77
CA GLU A 140 33.12 -26.80 18.81
C GLU A 140 33.17 -27.96 19.82
N ASN A 141 32.24 -28.92 19.74
CA ASN A 141 32.23 -30.20 20.46
C ASN A 141 32.47 -31.36 19.50
#